data_AF-A0A3D0DFT0-F1
#
_entry.id   AF-A0A3D0DFT0-F1
#
_cell.length_a   1.000
_cell.length_b   1.000
_cell.length_c   1.000
_cell.angle_alpha   90.00
_cell.angle_beta   90.00
_cell.angle_gamma   90.00
#
_symmetry.space_group_name_H-M   'P 1'
#
loop_
_entity.id
_entity.type
_entity.pdbx_description
1 polymer ?
#
loop_
_entity_poly.entity_id
_entity_poly.type
_entity_poly.pdbx_seq_one_letter_code
_entity_poly.pdbx_strand_id
1 'polypeptide(L)'
;SKILFIIVVLGMCLFWVDWFIMCPQDPLHIVLPSFVRWIGLGLFVIGWGLASGALIQLRGVENIDHLVTTGLFSKLHHPMYLGFILWIFGWAIYHGAPVSLIAGFAGIGNILYWRHLEEEHLRKAYGEQYIAYRQKSWF
;
A
#
# COMPACT_ATOMS: atom_id res chain seq x y z
N SER A 1 8.45 -3.55 22.44
CA SER A 1 7.31 -3.88 23.31
C SER A 1 6.04 -3.96 22.47
N LYS A 2 5.16 -4.94 22.69
CA LYS A 2 3.86 -5.05 21.98
C LYS A 2 3.05 -3.74 22.04
N ILE A 3 3.16 -3.00 23.14
CA ILE A 3 2.51 -1.70 23.35
C ILE A 3 3.02 -0.64 22.36
N LEU A 4 4.34 -0.56 22.15
CA LEU A 4 4.93 0.39 21.19
C LEU A 4 4.45 0.10 19.77
N PHE A 5 4.39 -1.18 19.39
CA PHE A 5 3.90 -1.59 18.07
C PHE A 5 2.43 -1.19 17.86
N ILE A 6 1.56 -1.43 18.85
CA ILE A 6 0.15 -1.03 18.80
C ILE A 6 0.02 0.50 18.65
N ILE A 7 0.78 1.28 19.42
CA ILE A 7 0.75 2.74 19.33
C ILE A 7 1.16 3.22 17.93
N VAL A 8 2.22 2.63 17.35
CA VAL A 8 2.67 2.97 15.99
C VAL A 8 1.59 2.64 14.97
N VAL A 9 0.99 1.45 15.03
CA VAL A 9 -0.09 1.03 14.12
C VAL A 9 -1.31 1.95 14.23
N LEU A 10 -1.73 2.29 15.45
CA LEU A 10 -2.85 3.23 15.67
C LEU A 10 -2.54 4.62 15.11
N GLY A 11 -1.32 5.13 15.36
CA GLY A 11 -0.88 6.41 14.79
C GLY A 11 -0.86 6.39 13.26
N MET A 12 -0.45 5.28 12.64
CA MET A 12 -0.51 5.10 11.19
C MET A 12 -1.95 5.08 10.69
N CYS A 13 -2.86 4.35 11.34
CA CYS A 13 -4.28 4.33 10.96
C CYS A 13 -4.91 5.73 11.05
N LEU A 14 -4.60 6.50 12.08
CA LEU A 14 -5.07 7.88 12.23
C LEU A 14 -4.54 8.75 11.09
N PHE A 15 -3.23 8.72 10.85
CA PHE A 15 -2.61 9.47 9.74
C PHE A 15 -3.25 9.13 8.38
N TRP A 16 -3.56 7.86 8.14
CA TRP A 16 -4.26 7.43 6.94
C TRP A 16 -5.65 8.05 6.84
N VAL A 17 -6.44 7.97 7.91
CA VAL A 17 -7.80 8.52 7.96
C VAL A 17 -7.77 10.05 7.76
N ASP A 18 -6.87 10.74 8.45
CA ASP A 18 -6.69 12.18 8.32
C ASP A 18 -6.34 12.58 6.88
N TRP A 19 -5.43 11.84 6.24
CA TRP A 19 -5.05 12.08 4.84
C TRP A 19 -6.24 11.88 3.88
N PHE A 20 -7.06 10.84 4.10
CA PHE A 20 -8.26 10.59 3.30
C PHE A 20 -9.29 11.73 3.42
N ILE A 21 -9.43 12.32 4.61
CA ILE A 21 -10.32 13.47 4.88
C ILE A 21 -9.76 14.75 4.29
N MET A 22 -8.43 14.90 4.26
CA MET A 22 -7.75 16.07 3.72
C MET A 22 -7.97 16.23 2.21
N CYS A 23 -8.04 15.14 1.43
CA CYS A 23 -8.21 15.21 -0.02
C CYS A 23 -9.51 15.93 -0.46
N PRO A 24 -10.70 15.65 0.11
CA PRO A 24 -11.90 16.46 -0.12
C PRO A 24 -11.77 17.93 0.31
N GLN A 25 -10.94 18.22 1.32
CA GLN A 25 -10.76 19.54 1.93
C GLN A 25 -9.54 20.30 1.39
N ASP A 26 -8.94 19.79 0.30
CA ASP A 26 -7.70 20.32 -0.24
C ASP A 26 -7.79 21.82 -0.51
N PRO A 27 -6.82 22.64 -0.09
CA PRO A 27 -6.88 24.08 -0.32
C PRO A 27 -6.79 24.46 -1.81
N LEU A 28 -6.27 23.57 -2.67
CA LEU A 28 -6.10 23.79 -4.10
C LEU A 28 -6.87 22.72 -4.90
N HIS A 29 -8.20 22.82 -4.96
CA HIS A 29 -8.98 21.94 -5.85
C HIS A 29 -8.73 22.24 -7.33
N ILE A 30 -8.09 21.30 -8.02
CA ILE A 30 -7.99 21.32 -9.47
C ILE A 30 -9.27 20.72 -10.05
N VAL A 31 -9.97 21.49 -10.88
CA VAL A 31 -11.15 21.00 -11.61
C VAL A 31 -10.69 20.04 -12.71
N LEU A 32 -10.71 18.75 -12.40
CA LEU A 32 -10.38 17.69 -13.36
C LEU A 32 -11.60 17.28 -14.19
N PRO A 33 -11.43 16.97 -15.48
CA PRO A 33 -12.49 16.40 -16.30
C PRO A 33 -13.07 15.14 -15.66
N SER A 34 -14.38 14.91 -15.80
CA SER A 34 -15.07 13.79 -15.16
C SER A 34 -14.44 12.43 -15.48
N PHE A 35 -13.97 12.23 -16.71
CA PHE A 35 -13.32 10.96 -17.09
C PHE A 35 -12.03 10.70 -16.29
N VAL A 36 -11.24 11.74 -16.00
CA VAL A 36 -10.00 11.63 -15.20
C VAL A 36 -10.34 11.24 -13.76
N ARG A 37 -11.40 11.84 -13.20
CA ARG A 37 -11.87 11.51 -11.85
C ARG A 37 -12.29 10.05 -11.76
N TRP A 38 -13.06 9.54 -12.72
CA TRP A 38 -13.46 8.13 -12.76
C TRP A 38 -12.28 7.17 -12.93
N ILE A 39 -11.25 7.55 -13.69
CA ILE A 39 -9.99 6.79 -13.75
C ILE A 39 -9.34 6.75 -12.36
N GLY A 40 -9.26 7.89 -11.65
CA GLY A 40 -8.77 7.95 -10.28
C GLY A 40 -9.54 7.02 -9.33
N LEU A 41 -10.87 7.05 -9.39
CA LEU A 41 -11.70 6.13 -8.60
C LEU A 41 -11.45 4.66 -8.97
N GLY A 42 -11.28 4.36 -10.26
CA GLY A 42 -10.92 3.03 -10.72
C GLY A 42 -9.59 2.55 -10.14
N LEU A 43 -8.56 3.40 -10.14
CA LEU A 43 -7.27 3.12 -9.50
C LEU A 43 -7.41 2.90 -7.99
N PHE A 44 -8.25 3.69 -7.34
CA PHE A 44 -8.55 3.53 -5.92
C PHE A 44 -9.16 2.16 -5.61
N VAL A 45 -10.19 1.76 -6.36
CA VAL A 45 -10.86 0.47 -6.19
C VAL A 45 -9.92 -0.70 -6.48
N ILE A 46 -9.09 -0.60 -7.53
CA ILE A 46 -8.07 -1.61 -7.84
C ILE A 46 -7.05 -1.71 -6.71
N GLY A 47 -6.56 -0.57 -6.22
CA GLY A 47 -5.60 -0.52 -5.13
C GLY A 47 -6.14 -1.16 -3.85
N TRP A 48 -7.38 -0.83 -3.48
CA TRP A 48 -8.09 -1.44 -2.36
C TRP A 48 -8.30 -2.94 -2.54
N GLY A 49 -8.66 -3.38 -3.75
CA GLY A 49 -8.82 -4.80 -4.09
C GLY A 49 -7.52 -5.60 -3.96
N LEU A 50 -6.39 -5.03 -4.41
CA LEU A 50 -5.07 -5.65 -4.25
C LEU A 50 -4.66 -5.75 -2.77
N ALA A 51 -4.84 -4.67 -2.00
CA ALA A 51 -4.48 -4.65 -0.59
C ALA A 51 -5.32 -5.64 0.25
N SER A 52 -6.63 -5.66 0.04
CA SER A 52 -7.53 -6.60 0.71
C SER A 52 -7.28 -8.05 0.29
N GLY A 53 -7.10 -8.30 -1.01
CA GLY A 53 -6.78 -9.64 -1.52
C GLY A 53 -5.45 -10.18 -0.99
N ALA A 54 -4.43 -9.33 -0.87
CA ALA A 54 -3.15 -9.68 -0.26
C ALA A 54 -3.31 -10.02 1.23
N LEU A 55 -4.06 -9.21 1.99
CA LEU A 55 -4.31 -9.44 3.41
C LEU A 55 -5.03 -10.78 3.67
N ILE A 56 -6.02 -11.10 2.84
CA ILE A 56 -6.77 -12.36 2.90
C ILE A 56 -5.85 -13.55 2.55
N GLN A 57 -5.02 -13.43 1.51
CA GLN A 57 -4.09 -14.51 1.12
C GLN A 57 -3.00 -14.77 2.15
N LEU A 58 -2.55 -13.74 2.86
CA LEU A 58 -1.62 -13.91 3.98
C LEU A 58 -2.28 -14.57 5.21
N ARG A 59 -3.61 -14.78 5.21
CA ARG A 59 -4.41 -15.30 6.34
C ARG A 59 -4.24 -14.47 7.63
N GLY A 60 -4.12 -13.14 7.50
CA GLY A 60 -3.69 -12.30 8.62
C GLY A 60 -2.19 -12.46 8.89
N VAL A 61 -1.60 -11.66 9.79
CA VAL A 61 -0.13 -11.54 10.00
C VAL A 61 0.49 -12.81 10.67
N GLU A 62 -0.12 -13.99 10.51
CA GLU A 62 0.00 -15.09 11.47
C GLU A 62 0.59 -16.41 10.92
N ASN A 63 1.13 -16.46 9.71
CA ASN A 63 1.86 -17.64 9.24
C ASN A 63 3.28 -17.28 8.77
N ILE A 64 4.24 -17.44 9.68
CA ILE A 64 5.69 -17.21 9.46
C ILE A 64 6.38 -18.49 8.95
N ASP A 65 5.70 -19.63 8.96
CA ASP A 65 6.35 -20.93 8.71
C ASP A 65 6.67 -21.17 7.23
N HIS A 66 5.95 -20.56 6.29
CA HIS A 66 6.13 -20.79 4.85
C HIS A 66 5.94 -19.53 3.99
N LEU A 67 6.81 -19.36 3.00
CA LEU A 67 6.72 -18.28 2.02
C LEU A 67 5.50 -18.47 1.11
N VAL A 68 4.55 -17.54 1.17
CA VAL A 68 3.35 -17.55 0.32
C VAL A 68 3.73 -17.08 -1.08
N THR A 69 3.62 -17.97 -2.07
CA THR A 69 4.00 -17.70 -3.48
C THR A 69 2.86 -17.95 -4.47
N THR A 70 1.65 -18.20 -3.97
CA THR A 70 0.46 -18.54 -4.77
C THR A 70 -0.48 -17.36 -4.92
N GLY A 71 -1.37 -17.40 -5.93
CA GLY A 71 -2.39 -16.36 -6.11
C GLY A 71 -1.79 -15.03 -6.57
N LEU A 72 -2.09 -13.94 -5.85
CA LEU A 72 -1.53 -12.61 -6.14
C LEU A 72 -0.01 -12.60 -5.94
N PHE A 73 0.45 -13.35 -4.93
CA PHE A 73 1.86 -13.46 -4.61
C PHE A 73 2.68 -14.18 -5.69
N SER A 74 2.05 -14.89 -6.64
CA SER A 74 2.79 -15.53 -7.74
C SER A 74 3.34 -14.54 -8.75
N LYS A 75 2.69 -13.38 -8.88
CA LYS A 75 3.06 -12.31 -9.82
C LYS A 75 3.62 -11.09 -9.12
N LEU A 76 3.21 -10.81 -7.87
CA LEU A 76 3.63 -9.65 -7.10
C LEU A 76 4.27 -10.08 -5.78
N HIS A 77 5.44 -9.58 -5.40
CA HIS A 77 6.01 -9.92 -4.08
C HIS A 77 5.38 -9.10 -2.96
N HIS A 78 4.99 -7.87 -3.30
CA HIS A 78 4.41 -6.90 -2.37
C HIS A 78 3.08 -6.33 -2.91
N PRO A 79 2.07 -7.18 -3.20
CA PRO A 79 0.79 -6.75 -3.76
C PRO A 79 0.05 -5.75 -2.86
N MET A 80 0.21 -5.88 -1.54
CA MET A 80 -0.38 -4.96 -0.57
C MET A 80 0.19 -3.54 -0.70
N TYR A 81 1.51 -3.41 -0.78
CA TYR A 81 2.20 -2.13 -0.93
C TYR A 81 1.84 -1.47 -2.25
N LEU A 82 1.74 -2.25 -3.33
CA LEU A 82 1.27 -1.73 -4.62
C LEU A 82 -0.16 -1.20 -4.51
N GLY A 83 -1.02 -1.94 -3.81
CA GLY A 83 -2.40 -1.53 -3.54
C GLY A 83 -2.50 -0.18 -2.83
N PHE A 84 -1.69 0.03 -1.79
CA PHE A 84 -1.62 1.30 -1.07
C PHE A 84 -1.14 2.46 -1.95
N ILE A 85 -0.13 2.24 -2.79
CA ILE A 85 0.35 3.28 -3.71
C ILE A 85 -0.78 3.65 -4.70
N LEU A 86 -1.44 2.66 -5.29
CA LEU A 86 -2.52 2.88 -6.26
C LEU A 86 -3.71 3.61 -5.64
N TRP A 87 -4.08 3.28 -4.40
CA TRP A 87 -5.18 4.00 -3.76
C TRP A 87 -4.81 5.46 -3.47
N ILE A 88 -3.52 5.78 -3.20
CA ILE A 88 -3.11 7.15 -2.83
C ILE A 88 -3.29 8.02 -4.05
N PHE A 89 -2.75 7.57 -5.19
CA PHE A 89 -2.93 8.27 -6.46
C PHE A 89 -4.41 8.31 -6.86
N GLY A 90 -5.12 7.19 -6.75
CA GLY A 90 -6.52 7.13 -7.14
C GLY A 90 -7.41 8.11 -6.39
N TRP A 91 -7.27 8.18 -5.06
CA TRP A 91 -8.05 9.09 -4.21
C TRP A 91 -7.70 10.56 -4.46
N ALA A 92 -6.41 10.88 -4.55
CA ALA A 92 -5.97 12.24 -4.83
C ALA A 92 -6.43 12.73 -6.21
N ILE A 93 -6.37 11.88 -7.24
CA ILE A 93 -6.86 12.19 -8.59
C ILE A 93 -8.38 12.34 -8.60
N TYR A 94 -9.12 11.48 -7.89
CA TYR A 94 -10.58 11.57 -7.83
C TYR A 94 -11.07 12.90 -7.25
N HIS A 95 -10.37 13.42 -6.24
CA HIS A 95 -10.65 14.70 -5.60
C HIS A 95 -9.97 15.91 -6.25
N GLY A 96 -9.02 15.71 -7.17
CA GLY A 96 -8.24 16.79 -7.74
C GLY A 96 -7.43 17.55 -6.68
N ALA A 97 -6.80 16.80 -5.77
CA ALA A 97 -6.16 17.29 -4.55
C ALA A 97 -4.61 17.23 -4.63
N PRO A 98 -3.95 18.16 -5.32
CA PRO A 98 -2.50 18.16 -5.54
C PRO A 98 -1.70 18.39 -4.24
N VAL A 99 -2.18 19.21 -3.31
CA VAL A 99 -1.48 19.46 -2.04
C VAL A 99 -1.53 18.21 -1.16
N SER A 100 -2.68 17.56 -1.13
CA SER A 100 -2.85 16.27 -0.45
C SER A 100 -2.04 15.17 -1.11
N LEU A 101 -1.86 15.20 -2.43
CA LEU A 101 -0.96 14.28 -3.12
C LEU A 101 0.50 14.46 -2.68
N ILE A 102 0.94 15.69 -2.40
CA ILE A 102 2.29 15.95 -1.84
C ILE A 102 2.46 15.27 -0.49
N ALA A 103 1.47 15.41 0.41
CA ALA A 103 1.47 14.67 1.67
C ALA A 103 1.39 13.14 1.43
N GLY A 104 0.68 12.71 0.39
CA GLY A 104 0.60 11.32 -0.05
C GLY A 104 1.96 10.74 -0.45
N PHE A 105 2.87 11.54 -1.04
CA PHE A 105 4.23 11.09 -1.32
C PHE A 105 5.03 10.76 -0.06
N ALA A 106 4.80 11.47 1.05
CA ALA A 106 5.40 11.09 2.33
C ALA A 106 4.89 9.72 2.81
N GLY A 107 3.59 9.45 2.62
CA GLY A 107 2.98 8.14 2.85
C GLY A 107 3.59 7.05 1.97
N ILE A 108 3.78 7.31 0.66
CA ILE A 108 4.46 6.40 -0.27
C ILE A 108 5.91 6.13 0.17
N GLY A 109 6.64 7.17 0.59
CA GLY A 109 7.99 7.01 1.13
C GLY A 109 8.02 6.08 2.35
N ASN A 110 7.05 6.22 3.26
CA ASN A 110 6.91 5.34 4.41
C ASN A 110 6.59 3.89 3.99
N ILE A 111 5.65 3.69 3.06
CA ILE A 111 5.30 2.39 2.48
C ILE A 111 6.55 1.70 1.90
N LEU A 112 7.35 2.43 1.11
CA LEU A 112 8.57 1.90 0.49
C LEU A 112 9.65 1.56 1.52
N TYR A 113 9.76 2.36 2.59
CA TYR A 113 10.66 2.07 3.70
C TYR A 113 10.27 0.77 4.42
N TRP A 114 8.98 0.60 4.75
CA TRP A 114 8.47 -0.63 5.36
C TRP A 114 8.65 -1.85 4.46
N ARG A 115 8.41 -1.71 3.15
CA ARG A 115 8.70 -2.75 2.17
C ARG A 115 10.17 -3.16 2.24
N HIS A 116 11.10 -2.22 2.27
CA HIS A 116 12.53 -2.53 2.34
C HIS A 116 12.90 -3.32 3.60
N LEU A 117 12.34 -2.95 4.75
CA LEU A 117 12.53 -3.69 6.00
C LEU A 117 11.95 -5.10 5.93
N GLU A 118 10.76 -5.25 5.32
CA GLU A 118 10.15 -6.55 5.09
C GLU A 118 11.01 -7.42 4.17
N GLU A 119 11.53 -6.87 3.07
CA GLU A 119 12.43 -7.59 2.17
C GLU A 119 13.70 -8.07 2.88
N GLU A 120 14.29 -7.24 3.75
CA GLU A 120 15.46 -7.62 4.53
C GLU A 120 15.13 -8.75 5.52
N HIS A 121 13.96 -8.69 6.15
CA HIS A 121 13.47 -9.71 7.05
C HIS A 121 13.22 -11.03 6.32
N LEU A 122 12.52 -11.01 5.19
CA LEU A 122 12.24 -12.18 4.36
C LEU A 122 13.52 -12.82 3.82
N ARG A 123 14.50 -12.00 3.40
CA ARG A 123 15.82 -12.50 2.97
C ARG A 123 16.57 -13.19 4.11
N LYS A 124 16.49 -12.66 5.33
CA LYS A 124 17.09 -13.29 6.53
C LYS A 124 16.38 -14.58 6.92
N ALA A 125 15.06 -14.63 6.79
CA ALA A 125 14.24 -15.79 7.17
C ALA A 125 14.31 -16.95 6.16
N TYR A 126 14.27 -16.65 4.86
CA TYR A 126 14.11 -17.67 3.81
C TYR A 126 15.30 -17.78 2.84
N GLY A 127 16.29 -16.88 2.92
CA GLY A 127 17.53 -16.96 2.15
C GLY A 127 17.32 -17.11 0.64
N GLU A 128 17.94 -18.14 0.05
CA GLU A 128 17.89 -18.45 -1.40
C GLU A 128 16.46 -18.69 -1.91
N GLN A 129 15.55 -19.23 -1.09
CA GLN A 129 14.17 -19.45 -1.50
C GLN A 129 13.47 -18.13 -1.83
N TYR A 130 13.73 -17.08 -1.02
CA TYR A 130 13.19 -15.75 -1.28
C TYR A 130 13.83 -15.08 -2.49
N ILE A 131 15.14 -15.26 -2.69
CA ILE A 131 15.84 -14.71 -3.86
C ILE A 131 15.26 -15.30 -5.16
N ALA A 132 15.09 -16.62 -5.20
CA ALA A 132 14.50 -17.31 -6.35
C ALA A 132 13.03 -16.91 -6.60
N TYR A 133 12.27 -16.68 -5.53
CA TYR A 133 10.91 -16.14 -5.61
C TYR A 133 10.90 -14.72 -6.19
N ARG A 134 11.79 -13.84 -5.71
CA ARG A 134 11.90 -12.45 -6.15
C ARG A 134 12.22 -12.31 -7.65
N GLN A 135 12.95 -13.26 -8.20
CA GLN A 135 13.27 -13.25 -9.64
C GLN A 135 12.07 -13.61 -10.54
N LYS A 136 11.01 -14.22 -9.97
CA LYS A 136 9.87 -14.75 -10.74
C LYS A 136 8.59 -13.93 -10.63
N SER A 137 8.57 -12.96 -9.73
CA SER A 137 7.46 -12.02 -9.55
C SER A 137 7.96 -10.58 -9.75
N TRP A 138 7.07 -9.61 -9.70
CA TRP A 138 7.36 -8.20 -9.93
C TRP A 138 6.86 -7.37 -8.74
N PHE A 139 7.61 -6.35 -8.35
CA PHE A 139 7.24 -5.41 -7.28
C PHE A 139 7.09 -6.03 -5.89
#